data_AF-A0A4R7J636-F1
#
_entry.id   AF-A0A4R7J636-F1
#
_cell.length_a   1.000
_cell.length_b   1.000
_cell.length_c   1.000
_cell.angle_alpha   90.00
_cell.angle_beta   90.00
_cell.angle_gamma   90.00
#
_symmetry.space_group_name_H-M   'P 1'
#
loop_
_entity.id
_entity.type
_entity.pdbx_description
1 polymer ?
#
loop_
_entity_poly.entity_id
_entity_poly.type
_entity_poly.pdbx_seq_one_letter_code
_entity_poly.pdbx_strand_id
1 'polypeptide(L)' 'MIRSFGSKGTDRIWHEQYVKRTDRAVQRATLRKLGLIHAAKSVEDLRILPGNRLERLVGAADSTVSV' A
#
# COMPACT_ATOMS: atom_id res chain seq x y z
N MET A 1 -7.37 -6.40 -2.18
CA MET A 1 -6.47 -7.58 -2.05
C MET A 1 -5.12 -7.31 -2.73
N ILE A 2 -4.02 -7.32 -1.97
CA ILE A 2 -2.67 -7.02 -2.50
C ILE A 2 -2.06 -8.29 -3.10
N ARG A 3 -1.57 -8.21 -4.34
CA ARG A 3 -0.94 -9.33 -5.05
C ARG A 3 0.57 -9.22 -5.16
N SER A 4 1.12 -7.99 -5.15
CA SER A 4 2.56 -7.73 -5.28
C SER A 4 2.89 -6.35 -4.74
N PHE A 5 4.15 -6.14 -4.38
CA PHE A 5 4.66 -4.85 -3.91
C PHE A 5 5.72 -4.30 -4.87
N GLY A 6 5.66 -3.00 -5.17
CA GLY A 6 6.67 -2.32 -6.00
C GLY A 6 8.04 -2.13 -5.31
N SER A 7 8.14 -2.40 -4.01
CA SER A 7 9.40 -2.30 -3.26
C SER A 7 9.56 -3.43 -2.26
N LYS A 8 10.77 -4.01 -2.20
CA LYS A 8 11.16 -5.02 -1.19
C LYS A 8 11.03 -4.52 0.25
N GLY A 9 11.08 -3.20 0.49
CA GLY A 9 10.86 -2.65 1.83
C GLY A 9 9.40 -2.70 2.24
N THR A 10 8.48 -2.40 1.33
CA THR A 10 7.04 -2.45 1.57
C THR A 10 6.57 -3.87 1.82
N ASP A 11 7.10 -4.83 1.04
CA ASP A 11 6.92 -6.27 1.25
C ASP A 11 7.37 -6.71 2.65
N ARG A 12 8.60 -6.35 3.05
CA ARG A 12 9.11 -6.67 4.39
C ARG A 12 8.25 -6.07 5.50
N ILE A 13 7.83 -4.81 5.36
CA ILE A 13 6.94 -4.16 6.32
C ILE A 13 5.60 -4.90 6.42
N TRP A 14 5.02 -5.33 5.29
CA TRP A 14 3.79 -6.13 5.25
C TRP A 14 3.91 -7.45 6.00
N HIS A 15 5.05 -8.12 5.86
CA HIS A 15 5.38 -9.34 6.59
C HIS A 15 5.85 -9.07 8.05
N GLU A 16 5.62 -7.87 8.57
CA GLU A 16 6.03 -7.44 9.92
C GLU A 16 7.54 -7.60 10.17
N GLN A 17 8.33 -7.67 9.11
CA GLN A 17 9.78 -7.76 9.19
C GLN A 17 10.38 -6.38 9.43
N TYR A 18 11.34 -6.33 10.34
CA TYR A 18 11.99 -5.08 10.69
C TYR A 18 12.80 -4.51 9.51
N VAL A 19 12.43 -3.31 9.08
CA VAL A 19 13.15 -2.57 8.03
C VAL A 19 14.00 -1.46 8.65
N LYS A 20 15.30 -1.71 8.85
CA LYS A 20 16.26 -0.74 9.45
C LYS A 20 16.26 0.63 8.77
N ARG A 21 15.95 0.69 7.47
CA ARG A 21 15.97 1.93 6.67
C ARG A 21 14.72 2.80 6.83
N THR A 22 13.74 2.39 7.62
CA THR A 22 12.44 3.06 7.74
C THR A 22 12.07 3.20 9.20
N ASP A 23 11.67 4.40 9.62
CA ASP A 23 11.26 4.65 11.00
C ASP A 23 10.04 3.80 11.40
N ARG A 24 9.96 3.38 12.66
CA ARG A 24 8.85 2.55 13.15
C ARG A 24 7.48 3.22 12.98
N ALA A 25 7.39 4.54 13.14
CA ALA A 25 6.13 5.26 12.92
C ALA A 25 5.67 5.17 11.46
N VAL A 26 6.62 5.27 10.53
CA VAL A 26 6.37 5.11 9.09
C VAL A 26 5.97 3.66 8.78
N GLN A 27 6.66 2.66 9.33
CA GLN A 27 6.28 1.25 9.14
C GLN A 27 4.85 0.97 9.62
N ARG A 28 4.46 1.51 10.79
CA ARG A 28 3.10 1.38 11.33
C ARG A 28 2.06 2.09 10.46
N ALA A 29 2.36 3.28 9.94
CA ALA A 29 1.47 3.98 9.03
C ALA A 29 1.30 3.22 7.71
N THR A 30 2.38 2.67 7.17
CA THR A 30 2.37 1.82 5.98
C THR A 30 1.53 0.56 6.21
N LEU A 31 1.73 -0.17 7.31
CA LEU A 31 0.92 -1.34 7.65
C LEU A 31 -0.58 -1.05 7.70
N ARG A 32 -0.97 0.07 8.34
CA ARG A 32 -2.37 0.51 8.38
C ARG A 32 -2.93 0.76 6.99
N LYS A 33 -2.19 1.48 6.13
CA LYS A 33 -2.61 1.75 4.75
C LYS A 33 -2.71 0.48 3.91
N LEU A 34 -1.68 -0.38 3.97
CA LEU A 34 -1.69 -1.67 3.27
C LEU A 34 -2.84 -2.56 3.72
N GLY A 35 -3.16 -2.58 5.02
CA GLY A 35 -4.30 -3.32 5.56
C GLY A 35 -5.63 -2.86 4.97
N LEU A 36 -5.84 -1.54 4.89
CA LEU A 36 -7.02 -0.96 4.25
C LEU A 36 -7.10 -1.35 2.76
N ILE A 37 -5.98 -1.33 2.04
CA ILE A 37 -5.94 -1.70 0.62
C ILE A 37 -6.17 -3.20 0.41
N HIS A 38 -5.67 -4.02 1.33
CA HIS A 38 -5.89 -5.45 1.29
C HIS A 38 -7.37 -5.77 1.52
N ALA A 39 -8.01 -5.09 2.49
CA ALA A 39 -9.41 -5.24 2.86
C ALA A 39 -10.39 -4.69 1.81
N ALA A 40 -9.98 -3.69 1.03
CA ALA A 40 -10.79 -3.14 -0.05
C ALA A 40 -11.11 -4.22 -1.10
N LYS A 41 -12.41 -4.39 -1.35
CA LYS A 41 -12.96 -5.32 -2.35
C LYS A 41 -12.90 -4.76 -3.77
N SER A 42 -12.96 -3.43 -3.90
CA SER A 42 -12.96 -2.71 -5.18
C SER A 42 -12.16 -1.42 -5.09
N VAL A 43 -11.66 -0.94 -6.23
CA VAL A 43 -10.89 0.33 -6.32
C VAL A 43 -11.70 1.54 -5.85
N GLU A 44 -13.03 1.47 -5.93
CA GLU A 44 -13.94 2.52 -5.44
C GLU A 44 -13.90 2.65 -3.92
N ASP A 45 -13.74 1.55 -3.19
CA ASP A 45 -13.61 1.53 -1.72
C ASP A 45 -12.37 2.32 -1.28
N LEU A 46 -11.28 2.23 -2.05
CA LEU A 46 -10.05 2.96 -1.80
C LEU A 46 -10.20 4.48 -1.98
N ARG A 47 -11.17 4.95 -2.78
CA ARG A 47 -11.45 6.39 -2.97
C ARG A 47 -12.22 6.99 -1.80
N ILE A 48 -12.95 6.16 -1.07
CA ILE A 48 -13.75 6.58 0.09
C ILE A 48 -12.87 6.72 1.33
N LEU A 49 -11.70 6.06 1.37
CA LEU A 49 -10.75 6.16 2.48
C LEU A 49 -10.22 7.60 2.63
N PRO A 50 -10.54 8.30 3.75
CA PRO A 50 -10.06 9.66 3.98
C PRO A 50 -8.53 9.68 4.07
N GLY A 51 -7.89 10.51 3.23
CA GLY A 51 -6.42 10.62 3.16
C GLY A 51 -5.74 9.70 2.14
N ASN A 52 -6.51 8.89 1.40
CA ASN A 52 -5.99 8.12 0.27
C ASN A 52 -6.07 8.98 -1.01
N ARG A 53 -5.14 9.92 -1.18
CA ARG A 53 -4.88 10.51 -2.51
C ARG A 53 -4.25 9.42 -3.37
N LEU A 54 -5.08 8.53 -3.92
CA LEU A 54 -4.67 7.71 -5.05
C LEU A 54 -4.42 8.66 -6.21
N GLU A 55 -3.20 9.16 -6.31
CA GLU A 55 -2.70 9.72 -7.56
C GLU A 55 -2.72 8.56 -8.55
N ARG A 56 -3.78 8.55 -9.37
CA ARG A 56 -3.95 7.62 -10.47
C ARG A 56 -2.67 7.69 -11.31
N LEU A 57 -1.79 6.70 -11.15
CA LEU A 57 -0.61 6.53 -11.98
C LEU A 57 -1.07 6.28 -13.41
N VAL A 58 -1.30 7.39 -14.13
CA VAL A 58 -1.38 7.42 -15.59
C VAL A 58 0.02 7.06 -16.08
N GLY A 59 0.16 5.85 -16.61
CA GLY A 59 1.42 5.43 -17.25
C GLY A 59 1.99 4.12 -16.76
N ALA A 60 1.18 3.07 -16.62
CA ALA A 60 1.65 1.71 -16.85
C ALA A 60 0.44 0.89 -17.28
N ALA A 61 0.56 0.20 -18.42
CA ALA A 61 -0.45 -0.73 -18.86
C ALA A 61 -0.70 -1.78 -17.77
N ASP A 62 -1.98 -2.04 -17.55
CA ASP A 62 -2.51 -3.17 -16.80
C ASP A 62 -2.35 -3.16 -15.25
N SER A 63 -3.48 -2.91 -14.60
CA SER A 63 -3.93 -3.59 -13.38
C SER A 63 -3.03 -3.61 -12.14
N THR A 64 -2.19 -2.60 -11.92
CA THR A 64 -1.39 -2.50 -10.68
C THR A 64 -1.68 -1.19 -9.92
N VAL A 65 -2.30 -1.31 -8.74
CA VAL A 65 -2.45 -0.20 -7.80
C VAL A 65 -1.20 -0.15 -6.91
N SER A 66 -0.30 0.78 -7.19
CA SER A 66 0.90 1.04 -6.39
C SER A 66 0.60 2.06 -5.28
N VAL A 67 1.12 1.80 -4.08
CA VAL A 67 1.03 2.65 -2.88
C VAL A 67 2.39 2.91 -2.27
#